data_AF-A0A0K3ALR7-F1
#
_entry.id   AF-A0A0K3ALR7-F1
#
_cell.length_a   1.000
_cell.length_b   1.000
_cell.length_c   1.000
_cell.angle_alpha   90.00
_cell.angle_beta   90.00
_cell.angle_gamma   90.00
#
_symmetry.space_group_name_H-M   'P 1'
#
loop_
_entity.id
_entity.type
_entity.pdbx_description
1 polymer ?
#
loop_
_entity_poly.entity_id
_entity_poly.type
_entity_poly.pdbx_seq_one_letter_code
_entity_poly.pdbx_strand_id
1 'polypeptide(L)'
;MSSLSQTNFLLPGRQTLILVRRMNSSHGHKHSDPPHFAYKGKGLPRPTSLDLNSFVHMHNRQVQVGITEPPRASTVPLYRSTVNVEARNIEFMEQLQQLYNRVLTADWHDQVSQAQNVMIWEGALYRLKRRTGSCPDLHVQLMLSKVLELFDVMYQAEDVADHVYQLSEELNRGSILDDQIQDHMDAVLAQYNYLMKTYPDYALKIQTTVGQAIASIRQKIVFDCPQEFTNVY
;
A
#
# COMPACT_ATOMS: atom_id res chain seq x y z
N MET A 1 -20.14 55.44 -16.21
CA MET A 1 -20.32 55.89 -17.61
C MET A 1 -19.35 55.08 -18.46
N SER A 2 -19.87 54.02 -19.09
CA SER A 2 -19.83 53.81 -20.56
C SER A 2 -18.53 53.12 -21.02
N SER A 3 -18.46 52.13 -21.90
CA SER A 3 -19.44 51.22 -22.50
C SER A 3 -18.66 50.15 -23.27
N LEU A 4 -19.23 48.95 -23.33
CA LEU A 4 -19.03 47.85 -24.29
C LEU A 4 -18.64 48.23 -25.74
N SER A 5 -17.81 47.38 -26.35
CA SER A 5 -17.75 47.06 -27.80
C SER A 5 -17.85 45.52 -27.93
N GLN A 6 -19.00 44.92 -28.23
CA GLN A 6 -19.59 44.63 -29.55
C GLN A 6 -18.61 44.11 -30.62
N THR A 7 -18.81 42.85 -31.04
CA THR A 7 -19.02 42.50 -32.46
C THR A 7 -19.93 41.26 -32.58
N ASN A 8 -21.03 41.48 -33.30
CA ASN A 8 -22.00 40.49 -33.75
C ASN A 8 -21.49 39.79 -35.03
N PHE A 9 -21.91 38.55 -35.25
CA PHE A 9 -22.18 38.06 -36.61
C PHE A 9 -23.63 37.54 -36.68
N LEU A 10 -24.45 38.35 -37.36
CA LEU A 10 -25.76 38.08 -37.98
C LEU A 10 -25.54 37.11 -39.17
N LEU A 11 -26.44 36.31 -39.76
CA LEU A 11 -27.90 36.02 -39.80
C LEU A 11 -28.03 34.80 -40.79
N PRO A 12 -29.19 34.31 -41.33
CA PRO A 12 -30.60 34.77 -41.28
C PRO A 12 -31.67 33.67 -41.07
N GLY A 13 -32.92 34.06 -40.79
CA GLY A 13 -34.06 33.18 -41.11
C GLY A 13 -35.40 33.42 -40.40
N ARG A 14 -36.20 34.34 -40.97
CA ARG A 14 -37.69 34.37 -41.01
C ARG A 14 -38.52 34.73 -39.75
N GLN A 15 -38.99 35.97 -39.81
CA GLN A 15 -40.40 36.44 -39.77
C GLN A 15 -41.39 35.88 -38.74
N THR A 16 -41.83 36.84 -37.92
CA THR A 16 -42.96 36.95 -37.01
C THR A 16 -44.32 36.59 -37.62
N LEU A 17 -45.22 36.00 -36.81
CA LEU A 17 -46.63 36.42 -36.78
C LEU A 17 -47.30 35.99 -35.46
N ILE A 18 -47.86 36.97 -34.77
CA ILE A 18 -48.68 36.86 -33.56
C ILE A 18 -50.10 36.53 -33.99
N LEU A 19 -50.73 35.53 -33.35
CA LEU A 19 -52.19 35.45 -33.27
C LEU A 19 -52.60 35.04 -31.84
N VAL A 20 -53.56 35.79 -31.31
CA VAL A 20 -54.06 35.80 -29.93
C VAL A 20 -55.22 34.80 -29.73
N ARG A 21 -55.39 34.36 -28.48
CA ARG A 21 -56.58 33.70 -27.85
C ARG A 21 -56.77 32.21 -28.21
N ARG A 22 -57.22 31.33 -27.31
CA ARG A 22 -58.12 31.45 -26.16
C ARG A 22 -57.91 30.24 -25.24
N MET A 23 -58.13 30.42 -23.93
CA MET A 23 -58.12 29.34 -22.95
C MET A 23 -59.10 28.22 -23.28
N ASN A 24 -58.66 26.97 -23.11
CA ASN A 24 -59.52 25.88 -22.67
C ASN A 24 -58.75 25.00 -21.68
N SER A 25 -59.31 24.98 -20.46
CA SER A 25 -58.95 24.10 -19.36
C SER A 25 -59.20 22.64 -19.76
N SER A 26 -58.19 21.80 -19.66
CA SER A 26 -58.37 20.36 -19.49
C SER A 26 -57.32 19.87 -18.50
N HIS A 27 -57.80 19.18 -17.47
CA HIS A 27 -57.02 18.63 -16.37
C HIS A 27 -55.98 17.63 -16.89
N GLY A 28 -54.71 18.05 -16.94
CA GLY A 28 -53.58 17.17 -17.14
C GLY A 28 -53.09 16.64 -15.80
N HIS A 29 -53.35 15.36 -15.51
CA HIS A 29 -52.63 14.64 -14.46
C HIS A 29 -51.12 14.73 -14.74
N LYS A 30 -50.38 15.41 -13.86
CA LYS A 30 -48.93 15.35 -13.87
C LYS A 30 -48.51 13.94 -13.45
N HIS A 31 -48.16 13.10 -14.42
CA HIS A 31 -47.30 11.95 -14.15
C HIS A 31 -45.95 12.52 -13.74
N SER A 32 -45.69 12.58 -12.43
CA SER A 32 -44.33 12.68 -11.94
C SER A 32 -43.69 11.31 -12.16
N ASP A 33 -42.80 11.22 -13.14
CA ASP A 33 -41.94 10.05 -13.30
C ASP A 33 -41.21 9.80 -11.96
N PRO A 34 -41.15 8.55 -11.47
CA PRO A 34 -40.41 8.25 -10.25
C PRO A 34 -38.95 8.62 -10.45
N PRO A 35 -38.26 9.15 -9.42
CA PRO A 35 -36.87 9.56 -9.55
C PRO A 35 -36.05 8.33 -9.96
N HIS A 36 -35.57 8.34 -11.20
CA HIS A 36 -34.62 7.34 -11.68
C HIS A 36 -33.45 7.30 -10.71
N PHE A 37 -33.22 6.14 -10.09
CA PHE A 37 -32.09 5.89 -9.22
C PHE A 37 -30.81 6.12 -10.03
N ALA A 38 -30.19 7.30 -9.88
CA ALA A 38 -28.84 7.56 -10.34
C ALA A 38 -27.86 6.76 -9.46
N TYR A 39 -27.72 5.47 -9.75
CA TYR A 39 -26.81 4.57 -9.05
C TYR A 39 -25.35 4.94 -9.38
N LYS A 40 -24.69 5.66 -8.47
CA LYS A 40 -23.29 6.12 -8.60
C LYS A 40 -22.24 5.09 -8.13
N GLY A 41 -22.51 3.78 -8.28
CA GLY A 41 -21.50 2.73 -8.09
C GLY A 41 -20.91 2.58 -6.69
N LYS A 42 -21.45 3.23 -5.65
CA LYS A 42 -20.94 3.12 -4.26
C LYS A 42 -21.40 1.88 -3.49
N GLY A 43 -21.93 0.87 -4.20
CA GLY A 43 -22.59 -0.28 -3.59
C GLY A 43 -23.97 0.11 -3.06
N LEU A 44 -24.87 -0.88 -3.00
CA LEU A 44 -26.14 -0.71 -2.32
C LEU A 44 -25.87 -0.40 -0.84
N PRO A 45 -26.55 0.60 -0.23
CA PRO A 45 -26.43 0.84 1.20
C PRO A 45 -26.75 -0.45 1.95
N ARG A 46 -25.90 -0.80 2.93
CA ARG A 46 -26.14 -1.98 3.77
C ARG A 46 -27.45 -1.76 4.51
N PRO A 47 -28.45 -2.65 4.37
CA PRO A 47 -29.72 -2.48 5.06
C PRO A 47 -29.47 -2.49 6.57
N THR A 48 -30.04 -1.53 7.28
CA THR A 48 -29.93 -1.50 8.75
C THR A 48 -30.82 -2.59 9.36
N SER A 49 -30.57 -2.95 10.61
CA SER A 49 -31.42 -3.92 11.34
C SER A 49 -32.89 -3.47 11.42
N LEU A 50 -33.12 -2.15 11.47
CA LEU A 50 -34.46 -1.55 11.47
C LEU A 50 -35.15 -1.77 10.11
N ASP A 51 -34.43 -1.56 9.01
CA ASP A 51 -34.95 -1.75 7.65
C ASP A 51 -35.34 -3.23 7.44
N LEU A 52 -34.46 -4.15 7.82
CA LEU A 52 -34.71 -5.59 7.73
C LEU A 52 -35.96 -6.02 8.51
N ASN A 53 -36.12 -5.52 9.74
CA ASN A 53 -37.31 -5.80 10.55
C ASN A 53 -38.59 -5.27 9.91
N SER A 54 -38.53 -4.07 9.31
CA SER A 54 -39.68 -3.49 8.61
C SER A 54 -40.09 -4.32 7.38
N PHE A 55 -39.11 -4.83 6.62
CA PHE A 55 -39.33 -5.73 5.49
C PHE A 55 -39.94 -7.06 5.91
N VAL A 56 -39.40 -7.69 6.96
CA VAL A 56 -39.95 -8.94 7.51
C VAL A 56 -41.39 -8.74 7.99
N HIS A 57 -41.67 -7.62 8.65
CA HIS A 57 -43.01 -7.32 9.14
C HIS A 57 -44.02 -7.08 8.00
N MET A 58 -43.62 -6.38 6.93
CA MET A 58 -44.48 -6.21 5.75
C MET A 58 -44.71 -7.54 5.01
N HIS A 59 -43.67 -8.37 4.86
CA HIS A 59 -43.78 -9.68 4.24
C HIS A 59 -44.74 -10.60 5.03
N ASN A 60 -44.60 -10.65 6.36
CA ASN A 60 -45.49 -11.46 7.20
C ASN A 60 -46.95 -10.99 7.11
N ARG A 61 -47.18 -9.68 7.01
CA ARG A 61 -48.52 -9.14 6.81
C ARG A 61 -49.09 -9.51 5.43
N GLN A 62 -48.28 -9.49 4.37
CA GLN A 62 -48.71 -9.90 3.04
C GLN A 62 -49.01 -11.40 2.95
N VAL A 63 -48.25 -12.24 3.68
CA VAL A 63 -48.53 -13.67 3.82
C VAL A 63 -49.84 -13.91 4.56
N GLN A 64 -50.12 -13.17 5.64
CA GLN A 64 -51.38 -13.27 6.38
C GLN A 64 -52.62 -12.89 5.56
N VAL A 65 -52.47 -11.93 4.64
CA VAL A 65 -53.55 -11.49 3.73
C VAL A 65 -53.62 -12.36 2.47
N GLY A 66 -52.77 -13.38 2.34
CA GLY A 66 -52.77 -14.32 1.20
C GLY A 66 -52.26 -13.72 -0.11
N ILE A 67 -51.53 -12.59 -0.05
CA ILE A 67 -50.99 -11.90 -1.23
C ILE A 67 -49.68 -12.56 -1.69
N THR A 68 -48.91 -13.12 -0.75
CA THR A 68 -47.62 -13.76 -1.01
C THR A 68 -47.53 -15.09 -0.28
N GLU A 69 -46.83 -16.05 -0.89
CA GLU A 69 -46.52 -17.32 -0.23
C GLU A 69 -45.50 -17.13 0.90
N PRO A 70 -45.55 -17.94 1.97
CA PRO A 70 -44.51 -17.93 2.99
C PRO A 70 -43.15 -18.23 2.36
N PRO A 71 -42.06 -17.61 2.85
CA PRO A 71 -40.74 -17.84 2.28
C PRO A 71 -40.40 -19.31 2.44
N ARG A 72 -40.30 -20.03 1.31
CA ARG A 72 -39.79 -21.40 1.32
C ARG A 72 -38.39 -21.38 1.88
N ALA A 73 -38.14 -22.16 2.92
CA ALA A 73 -36.78 -22.45 3.35
C ALA A 73 -36.02 -22.95 2.11
N SER A 74 -34.95 -22.24 1.73
CA SER A 74 -34.11 -22.67 0.62
C SER A 74 -33.55 -24.04 0.95
N THR A 75 -34.03 -25.07 0.24
CA THR A 75 -33.45 -26.41 0.27
C THR A 75 -32.15 -26.48 -0.50
N VAL A 76 -31.86 -25.44 -1.29
CA VAL A 76 -30.59 -25.27 -1.99
C VAL A 76 -29.58 -24.76 -0.95
N PRO A 77 -28.49 -25.51 -0.68
CA PRO A 77 -27.42 -24.99 0.15
C PRO A 77 -26.94 -23.68 -0.48
N LEU A 78 -26.83 -22.62 0.33
CA LEU A 78 -26.13 -21.41 -0.06
C LEU A 78 -24.82 -21.84 -0.71
N TYR A 79 -24.64 -21.50 -2.00
CA TYR A 79 -23.46 -21.86 -2.77
C TYR A 79 -22.24 -21.36 -2.00
N ARG A 80 -21.63 -22.25 -1.21
CA ARG A 80 -20.31 -22.03 -0.65
C ARG A 80 -19.45 -21.99 -1.90
N SER A 81 -18.99 -20.80 -2.30
CA SER A 81 -17.95 -20.68 -3.30
C SER A 81 -16.84 -21.64 -2.86
N THR A 82 -16.75 -22.79 -3.52
CA THR A 82 -15.71 -23.77 -3.28
C THR A 82 -14.47 -23.19 -3.91
N VAL A 83 -13.88 -22.20 -3.23
CA VAL A 83 -12.57 -21.70 -3.57
C VAL A 83 -11.67 -22.92 -3.59
N ASN A 84 -11.19 -23.27 -4.78
CA ASN A 84 -10.30 -24.39 -4.96
C ASN A 84 -9.08 -24.15 -4.05
N VAL A 85 -8.90 -25.03 -3.06
CA VAL A 85 -7.84 -24.91 -2.04
C VAL A 85 -6.47 -24.88 -2.71
N GLU A 86 -6.31 -25.65 -3.78
CA GLU A 86 -5.09 -25.70 -4.58
C GLU A 86 -4.83 -24.36 -5.29
N ALA A 87 -5.84 -23.79 -5.94
CA ALA A 87 -5.72 -22.48 -6.59
C ALA A 87 -5.33 -21.37 -5.59
N ARG A 88 -5.86 -21.43 -4.37
CA ARG A 88 -5.51 -20.49 -3.30
C ARG A 88 -4.06 -20.67 -2.82
N ASN A 89 -3.58 -21.91 -2.69
CA ASN A 89 -2.20 -22.17 -2.29
C ASN A 89 -1.21 -21.68 -3.37
N ILE A 90 -1.54 -21.85 -4.65
CA ILE A 90 -0.77 -21.30 -5.77
C ILE A 90 -0.72 -19.76 -5.68
N GLU A 91 -1.86 -19.10 -5.45
CA GLU A 91 -1.92 -17.64 -5.28
C GLU A 91 -1.02 -17.17 -4.13
N PHE A 92 -1.02 -17.90 -3.01
CA PHE A 92 -0.16 -17.58 -1.86
C PHE A 92 1.32 -17.74 -2.17
N MET A 93 1.70 -18.83 -2.83
CA MET A 93 3.08 -19.04 -3.28
C MET A 93 3.56 -17.91 -4.19
N GLU A 94 2.75 -17.54 -5.18
CA GLU A 94 3.09 -16.47 -6.11
C GLU A 94 3.24 -15.13 -5.40
N GLN A 95 2.32 -14.77 -4.50
CA GLN A 95 2.39 -13.51 -3.76
C GLN A 95 3.61 -13.45 -2.83
N LEU A 96 3.93 -14.55 -2.14
CA LEU A 96 5.11 -14.63 -1.29
C LEU A 96 6.41 -14.54 -2.10
N GLN A 97 6.49 -15.28 -3.23
CA GLN A 97 7.64 -15.23 -4.13
C GLN A 97 7.84 -13.83 -4.73
N GLN A 98 6.75 -13.17 -5.11
CA GLN A 98 6.82 -11.80 -5.63
C GLN A 98 7.33 -10.83 -4.56
N LEU A 99 6.85 -10.95 -3.31
CA LEU A 99 7.35 -10.12 -2.22
C LEU A 99 8.83 -10.40 -1.94
N TYR A 100 9.21 -11.67 -1.84
CA TYR A 100 10.59 -12.11 -1.67
C TYR A 100 11.50 -11.50 -2.75
N ASN A 101 11.14 -11.67 -4.02
CA ASN A 101 11.93 -11.17 -5.14
C ASN A 101 12.01 -9.65 -5.14
N ARG A 102 10.93 -8.93 -4.80
CA ARG A 102 10.96 -7.46 -4.72
C ARG A 102 11.92 -6.98 -3.65
N VAL A 103 11.83 -7.54 -2.45
CA VAL A 103 12.72 -7.16 -1.34
C VAL A 103 14.17 -7.57 -1.64
N LEU A 104 14.38 -8.78 -2.15
CA LEU A 104 15.73 -9.27 -2.48
C LEU A 104 16.36 -8.52 -3.64
N THR A 105 15.59 -8.04 -4.62
CA THR A 105 16.18 -7.28 -5.75
C THR A 105 16.32 -5.79 -5.43
N ALA A 106 15.59 -5.29 -4.43
CA ALA A 106 15.67 -3.90 -4.01
C ALA A 106 17.07 -3.52 -3.53
N ASP A 107 17.38 -2.25 -3.67
CA ASP A 107 18.66 -1.74 -3.24
C ASP A 107 18.62 -1.35 -1.76
N TRP A 108 19.29 -2.14 -0.93
CA TRP A 108 19.23 -2.00 0.54
C TRP A 108 20.17 -0.93 1.08
N HIS A 109 21.06 -0.37 0.25
CA HIS A 109 21.94 0.73 0.65
C HIS A 109 21.36 2.11 0.32
N ASP A 110 20.34 2.16 -0.54
CA ASP A 110 19.63 3.40 -0.89
C ASP A 110 18.56 3.70 0.16
N GLN A 111 18.94 4.47 1.18
CA GLN A 111 18.06 4.86 2.28
C GLN A 111 16.78 5.57 1.81
N VAL A 112 16.82 6.31 0.69
CA VAL A 112 15.63 7.01 0.18
C VAL A 112 14.64 6.00 -0.39
N SER A 113 15.13 5.08 -1.21
CA SER A 113 14.31 3.99 -1.76
C SER A 113 13.77 3.09 -0.64
N GLN A 114 14.60 2.77 0.36
CA GLN A 114 14.21 1.95 1.50
C GLN A 114 13.10 2.63 2.32
N ALA A 115 13.27 3.88 2.72
CA ALA A 115 12.27 4.64 3.48
C ALA A 115 10.92 4.74 2.76
N GLN A 116 10.92 4.83 1.43
CA GLN A 116 9.68 4.88 0.64
C GLN A 116 8.98 3.52 0.52
N ASN A 117 9.75 2.42 0.49
CA ASN A 117 9.22 1.12 0.12
C ASN A 117 8.98 0.18 1.31
N VAL A 118 9.74 0.30 2.41
CA VAL A 118 9.66 -0.62 3.57
C VAL A 118 8.25 -0.73 4.11
N MET A 119 7.55 0.40 4.31
CA MET A 119 6.16 0.41 4.81
C MET A 119 5.18 -0.35 3.89
N ILE A 120 5.41 -0.29 2.57
CA ILE A 120 4.59 -1.00 1.58
C ILE A 120 4.85 -2.51 1.68
N TRP A 121 6.11 -2.90 1.80
CA TRP A 121 6.54 -4.29 1.92
C TRP A 121 6.08 -4.92 3.23
N GLU A 122 6.23 -4.23 4.35
CA GLU A 122 5.73 -4.64 5.67
C GLU A 122 4.21 -4.84 5.66
N GLY A 123 3.48 -3.91 5.07
CA GLY A 123 2.04 -4.04 4.92
C GLY A 123 1.66 -5.28 4.10
N ALA A 124 2.42 -5.59 3.05
CA ALA A 124 2.24 -6.82 2.27
C ALA A 124 2.57 -8.08 3.08
N LEU A 125 3.71 -8.09 3.78
CA LEU A 125 4.15 -9.17 4.65
C LEU A 125 3.11 -9.47 5.73
N TYR A 126 2.61 -8.44 6.41
CA TYR A 126 1.59 -8.57 7.45
C TYR A 126 0.31 -9.23 6.91
N ARG A 127 -0.18 -8.76 5.75
CA ARG A 127 -1.36 -9.34 5.10
C ARG A 127 -1.13 -10.79 4.69
N LEU A 128 0.02 -11.11 4.11
CA LEU A 128 0.36 -12.46 3.68
C LEU A 128 0.51 -13.38 4.88
N LYS A 129 1.33 -13.04 5.87
CA LYS A 129 1.50 -13.79 7.12
C LYS A 129 0.16 -14.12 7.78
N ARG A 130 -0.77 -13.17 7.84
CA ARG A 130 -2.12 -13.40 8.39
C ARG A 130 -2.95 -14.37 7.56
N ARG A 131 -2.84 -14.32 6.22
CA ARG A 131 -3.61 -15.17 5.28
C ARG A 131 -3.02 -16.57 5.13
N THR A 132 -1.71 -16.71 5.24
CA THR A 132 -0.96 -17.95 5.00
C THR A 132 -0.57 -18.69 6.27
N GLY A 133 -0.53 -18.02 7.43
CA GLY A 133 -0.08 -18.64 8.69
C GLY A 133 -0.90 -19.86 9.12
N SER A 134 -2.17 -19.97 8.72
CA SER A 134 -3.02 -21.14 8.97
C SER A 134 -3.14 -22.09 7.76
N CYS A 135 -2.38 -21.86 6.69
CA CYS A 135 -2.35 -22.74 5.53
C CYS A 135 -1.58 -24.03 5.87
N PRO A 136 -2.15 -25.22 5.64
CA PRO A 136 -1.47 -26.49 5.93
C PRO A 136 -0.42 -26.85 4.87
N ASP A 137 -0.33 -26.11 3.75
CA ASP A 137 0.60 -26.40 2.67
C ASP A 137 2.05 -26.11 3.08
N LEU A 138 2.89 -27.14 3.00
CA LEU A 138 4.29 -27.06 3.41
C LEU A 138 5.09 -26.07 2.56
N HIS A 139 4.84 -26.00 1.25
CA HIS A 139 5.60 -25.10 0.37
C HIS A 139 5.28 -23.64 0.67
N VAL A 140 4.01 -23.32 0.93
CA VAL A 140 3.57 -21.99 1.34
C VAL A 140 4.24 -21.58 2.66
N GLN A 141 4.30 -22.50 3.63
CA GLN A 141 4.94 -22.24 4.93
C GLN A 141 6.46 -22.05 4.81
N LEU A 142 7.13 -22.88 3.99
CA LEU A 142 8.56 -22.73 3.72
C LEU A 142 8.87 -21.39 3.05
N MET A 143 8.07 -20.99 2.06
CA MET A 143 8.24 -19.70 1.39
C MET A 143 7.98 -18.53 2.35
N LEU A 144 6.95 -18.64 3.21
CA LEU A 144 6.70 -17.64 4.25
C LEU A 144 7.90 -17.50 5.20
N SER A 145 8.49 -18.63 5.62
CA SER A 145 9.69 -18.62 6.46
C SER A 145 10.85 -17.91 5.79
N LYS A 146 11.10 -18.17 4.50
CA LYS A 146 12.15 -17.48 3.73
C LYS A 146 11.92 -15.99 3.61
N VAL A 147 10.66 -15.57 3.40
CA VAL A 147 10.33 -14.14 3.37
C VAL A 147 10.58 -13.50 4.74
N LEU A 148 10.16 -14.15 5.84
CA LEU A 148 10.40 -13.62 7.18
C LEU A 148 11.89 -13.47 7.47
N GLU A 149 12.67 -14.50 7.17
CA GLU A 149 14.13 -14.47 7.31
C GLU A 149 14.76 -13.35 6.48
N LEU A 150 14.33 -13.15 5.23
CA LEU A 150 14.82 -12.06 4.38
C LEU A 150 14.59 -10.68 5.01
N PHE A 151 13.41 -10.45 5.60
CA PHE A 151 13.12 -9.19 6.30
C PHE A 151 13.98 -9.04 7.56
N ASP A 152 14.13 -10.11 8.36
CA ASP A 152 14.96 -10.09 9.56
C ASP A 152 16.42 -9.74 9.23
N VAL A 153 16.94 -10.25 8.13
CA VAL A 153 18.31 -9.93 7.65
C VAL A 153 18.39 -8.50 7.14
N MET A 154 17.41 -8.05 6.36
CA MET A 154 17.34 -6.68 5.85
C MET A 154 17.37 -5.66 7.00
N TYR A 155 16.55 -5.85 8.03
CA TYR A 155 16.51 -4.96 9.20
C TYR A 155 17.82 -4.96 9.96
N GLN A 156 18.41 -6.14 10.22
CA GLN A 156 19.71 -6.19 10.89
C GLN A 156 20.83 -5.53 10.09
N ALA A 157 20.80 -5.64 8.75
CA ALA A 157 21.76 -4.97 7.90
C ALA A 157 21.54 -3.45 7.88
N GLU A 158 20.29 -3.00 7.85
CA GLU A 158 19.89 -1.59 7.94
C GLU A 158 20.34 -0.98 9.27
N ASP A 159 20.04 -1.61 10.41
CA ASP A 159 20.43 -1.13 11.74
C ASP A 159 21.95 -0.92 11.85
N VAL A 160 22.75 -1.85 11.31
CA VAL A 160 24.22 -1.72 11.31
C VAL A 160 24.68 -0.60 10.39
N ALA A 161 24.09 -0.47 9.21
CA ALA A 161 24.42 0.62 8.28
C ALA A 161 24.04 1.99 8.85
N ASP A 162 22.87 2.11 9.48
CA ASP A 162 22.40 3.33 10.13
C ASP A 162 23.30 3.74 11.30
N HIS A 163 23.74 2.78 12.12
CA HIS A 163 24.73 3.05 13.18
C HIS A 163 26.04 3.58 12.59
N VAL A 164 26.50 3.02 11.47
CA VAL A 164 27.67 3.51 10.74
C VAL A 164 27.45 4.93 10.19
N TYR A 165 26.29 5.22 9.58
CA TYR A 165 25.99 6.57 9.12
C TYR A 165 25.91 7.58 10.27
N GLN A 166 25.39 7.18 11.43
CA GLN A 166 25.39 7.99 12.64
C GLN A 166 26.82 8.31 13.11
N LEU A 167 27.69 7.31 13.21
CA LEU A 167 29.12 7.53 13.54
C LEU A 167 29.80 8.48 12.54
N SER A 168 29.48 8.32 11.26
CA SER A 168 29.99 9.15 10.16
C SER A 168 29.58 10.62 10.28
N GLU A 169 28.38 10.90 10.79
CA GLU A 169 27.88 12.24 11.08
C GLU A 169 28.51 12.84 12.34
N GLU A 170 28.68 12.05 13.40
CA GLU A 170 29.32 12.51 14.64
C GLU A 170 30.79 12.87 14.45
N LEU A 171 31.53 12.06 13.65
CA LEU A 171 32.92 12.35 13.26
C LEU A 171 33.01 13.70 12.52
N ASN A 172 32.09 13.95 11.58
CA ASN A 172 32.04 15.21 10.83
C ASN A 172 31.78 16.44 11.71
N ARG A 173 31.10 16.27 12.85
CA ARG A 173 30.76 17.36 13.77
C ARG A 173 31.84 17.64 14.81
N GLY A 174 32.95 16.90 14.80
CA GLY A 174 34.02 17.01 15.80
C GLY A 174 33.53 16.64 17.21
N SER A 175 32.63 15.65 17.29
CA SER A 175 31.95 15.24 18.52
C SER A 175 32.85 14.48 19.49
N ILE A 176 32.40 14.37 20.76
CA ILE A 176 33.08 13.85 21.96
C ILE A 176 33.46 12.34 21.86
N LEU A 177 33.18 11.69 20.74
CA LEU A 177 33.36 10.25 20.56
C LEU A 177 34.77 9.85 20.11
N ASP A 178 35.71 10.77 19.88
CA ASP A 178 37.07 10.43 19.41
C ASP A 178 37.73 9.29 20.20
N ASP A 179 37.51 9.25 21.52
CA ASP A 179 38.08 8.22 22.41
C ASP A 179 37.32 6.87 22.35
N GLN A 180 36.11 6.82 21.77
CA GLN A 180 35.20 5.66 21.73
C GLN A 180 34.86 5.18 20.32
N ILE A 181 35.27 5.90 19.27
CA ILE A 181 35.00 5.53 17.87
C ILE A 181 35.54 4.14 17.55
N GLN A 182 36.73 3.80 18.07
CA GLN A 182 37.33 2.49 17.82
C GLN A 182 36.46 1.35 18.39
N ASP A 183 35.91 1.50 19.60
CA ASP A 183 35.02 0.52 20.21
C ASP A 183 33.75 0.32 19.39
N HIS A 184 33.17 1.43 18.89
CA HIS A 184 32.00 1.37 18.02
C HIS A 184 32.31 0.70 16.67
N MET A 185 33.48 0.98 16.08
CA MET A 185 33.91 0.35 14.84
C MET A 185 34.15 -1.15 15.02
N ASP A 186 34.75 -1.56 16.14
CA ASP A 186 34.96 -2.96 16.47
C ASP A 186 33.62 -3.69 16.68
N ALA A 187 32.63 -3.04 17.32
CA ALA A 187 31.28 -3.56 17.47
C ALA A 187 30.56 -3.72 16.12
N VAL A 188 30.66 -2.74 15.22
CA VAL A 188 30.13 -2.81 13.84
C VAL A 188 30.76 -3.99 13.09
N LEU A 189 32.08 -4.13 13.15
CA LEU A 189 32.80 -5.21 12.47
C LEU A 189 32.42 -6.58 13.04
N ALA A 190 32.26 -6.69 14.36
CA ALA A 190 31.79 -7.92 15.00
C ALA A 190 30.39 -8.30 14.50
N GLN A 191 29.46 -7.33 14.45
CA GLN A 191 28.10 -7.56 13.98
C GLN A 191 28.04 -7.90 12.48
N TYR A 192 28.82 -7.21 11.65
CA TYR A 192 28.95 -7.52 10.22
C TYR A 192 29.44 -8.96 10.01
N ASN A 193 30.50 -9.36 10.71
CA ASN A 193 31.05 -10.72 10.63
C ASN A 193 30.05 -11.77 11.16
N TYR A 194 29.25 -11.43 12.18
CA TYR A 194 28.17 -12.27 12.67
C TYR A 194 27.11 -12.47 11.59
N LEU A 195 26.62 -11.40 10.95
CA LEU A 195 25.61 -11.49 9.89
C LEU A 195 26.11 -12.32 8.70
N MET A 196 27.35 -12.13 8.27
CA MET A 196 27.95 -12.90 7.17
C MET A 196 28.04 -14.41 7.46
N LYS A 197 28.21 -14.80 8.74
CA LYS A 197 28.25 -16.21 9.15
C LYS A 197 26.85 -16.81 9.31
N THR A 198 25.93 -16.04 9.89
CA THR A 198 24.56 -16.50 10.17
C THR A 198 23.73 -16.60 8.90
N TYR A 199 23.98 -15.72 7.93
CA TYR A 199 23.16 -15.56 6.73
C TYR A 199 24.00 -15.58 5.43
N PRO A 200 24.67 -16.70 5.14
CA PRO A 200 25.57 -16.80 3.99
C PRO A 200 24.85 -16.62 2.64
N ASP A 201 23.57 -17.01 2.56
CA ASP A 201 22.76 -16.89 1.33
C ASP A 201 22.49 -15.42 0.94
N TYR A 202 22.54 -14.50 1.91
CA TYR A 202 22.37 -13.07 1.70
C TYR A 202 23.68 -12.29 1.81
N ALA A 203 24.83 -12.98 1.80
CA ALA A 203 26.15 -12.37 2.00
C ALA A 203 26.41 -11.18 1.05
N LEU A 204 26.01 -11.31 -0.22
CA LEU A 204 26.16 -10.21 -1.18
C LEU A 204 25.38 -8.96 -0.76
N LYS A 205 24.14 -9.14 -0.27
CA LYS A 205 23.29 -8.03 0.17
C LYS A 205 23.83 -7.36 1.43
N ILE A 206 24.24 -8.16 2.40
CA ILE A 206 24.87 -7.68 3.63
C ILE A 206 26.14 -6.91 3.28
N GLN A 207 26.97 -7.44 2.38
CA GLN A 207 28.18 -6.77 1.91
C GLN A 207 27.88 -5.45 1.18
N THR A 208 26.87 -5.41 0.31
CA THR A 208 26.52 -4.16 -0.39
C THR A 208 25.98 -3.10 0.56
N THR A 209 25.14 -3.47 1.54
CA THR A 209 24.56 -2.50 2.48
C THR A 209 25.57 -2.06 3.52
N VAL A 210 26.03 -3.00 4.35
CA VAL A 210 26.90 -2.70 5.49
C VAL A 210 28.32 -2.41 5.03
N GLY A 211 28.83 -3.14 4.03
CA GLY A 211 30.19 -2.92 3.53
C GLY A 211 30.36 -1.56 2.85
N GLN A 212 29.35 -1.06 2.12
CA GLN A 212 29.40 0.30 1.58
C GLN A 212 29.29 1.35 2.68
N ALA A 213 28.43 1.16 3.68
CA ALA A 213 28.38 2.06 4.83
C ALA A 213 29.76 2.14 5.52
N ILE A 214 30.40 0.99 5.81
CA ILE A 214 31.75 0.95 6.42
C ILE A 214 32.78 1.65 5.54
N ALA A 215 32.72 1.45 4.21
CA ALA A 215 33.60 2.12 3.28
C ALA A 215 33.44 3.65 3.32
N SER A 216 32.22 4.15 3.55
CA SER A 216 31.95 5.59 3.63
C SER A 216 32.63 6.26 4.83
N ILE A 217 32.70 5.60 6.00
CA ILE A 217 33.45 6.12 7.16
C ILE A 217 34.94 6.15 6.85
N ARG A 218 35.49 5.08 6.26
CA ARG A 218 36.94 4.99 5.98
C ARG A 218 37.44 6.14 5.11
N GLN A 219 36.61 6.61 4.17
CA GLN A 219 36.95 7.74 3.30
C GLN A 219 37.02 9.08 4.04
N LYS A 220 36.43 9.19 5.23
CA LYS A 220 36.41 10.41 6.03
C LYS A 220 37.56 10.52 7.03
N ILE A 221 38.34 9.46 7.23
CA ILE A 221 39.58 9.53 8.00
C ILE A 221 40.58 10.32 7.17
N VAL A 222 40.79 11.59 7.53
CA VAL A 222 41.80 12.44 6.92
C VAL A 222 43.17 11.89 7.30
N PHE A 223 44.00 11.55 6.31
CA PHE A 223 45.38 11.19 6.56
C PHE A 223 46.15 12.46 6.98
N ASP A 224 46.76 12.42 8.16
CA ASP A 224 47.68 13.47 8.58
C ASP A 224 48.84 13.56 7.57
N CYS A 225 48.98 14.73 6.94
CA CYS A 225 50.15 15.02 6.13
C CYS A 225 51.35 15.14 7.09
N PRO A 226 52.39 14.29 6.97
CA PRO A 226 53.55 14.40 7.83
C PRO A 226 54.16 15.81 7.71
N GLN A 227 54.46 16.42 8.86
CA GLN A 227 54.94 17.80 9.01
C GLN A 227 56.23 18.12 8.22
N GLU A 228 56.88 17.09 7.66
CA GLU A 228 58.04 17.21 6.78
C GLU A 228 57.76 18.01 5.50
N PHE A 229 56.50 18.19 5.11
CA PHE A 229 56.11 18.97 3.93
C PHE A 229 55.58 20.38 4.23
N THR A 230 55.47 20.79 5.51
CA THR A 230 54.91 22.11 5.88
C THR A 230 55.95 23.23 5.84
N ASN A 231 57.24 22.91 5.66
CA ASN A 231 58.34 23.88 5.70
C ASN A 231 59.21 23.88 4.43
N VAL A 232 58.58 23.83 3.25
CA VAL A 232 59.28 24.03 1.97
C VAL A 232 58.53 25.08 1.14
N TYR A 233 58.90 26.34 1.41
CA TYR A 233 58.63 27.60 0.67
C TYR A 233 57.24 28.25 0.72
#